data_AF-A0AAV7BA90-F1
#
_entry.id   AF-A0AAV7BA90-F1
#
_cell.length_a   1.000
_cell.length_b   1.000
_cell.length_c   1.000
_cell.angle_alpha   90.00
_cell.angle_beta   90.00
_cell.angle_gamma   90.00
#
_symmetry.space_group_name_H-M   'P 1'
#
loop_
_entity.id
_entity.type
_entity.pdbx_description
1 polymer ?
#
loop_
_entity_poly.entity_id
_entity_poly.type
_entity_poly.pdbx_seq_one_letter_code
_entity_poly.pdbx_strand_id
1 'polypeptide(L)'
;MWSWVEVLSWNVETEMEPPCGRSFMQVLCEKYSPENFPYRRGPGAGVHVPPGPQVSPMKDRLNLPSILVLNSCGISHAGDESEIAAFCSHVSELDLSGNKLDNWQEVSKIVSNVPQLEFLNLSSNPLQASILERECAGTFSGIRKLVLNNCKVSWETVHTLLLELPELEELFLCLNDYENVVSSPGCFHSLKLLHITDNNLQDWSDICKLGTMFPCLHTLVLANNNILAIDDLAGSLARLFPNLRSISLHKSGINSWEDIEKLNTLPMLEEVRLLGIPLVEPYSTEERRKLTIARYLRHIIILHT
;
A
#
# COMPACT_ATOMS: atom_id res chain seq x y z
N MET A 1 -25.66 -19.24 42.94
CA MET A 1 -24.62 -18.21 42.80
C MET A 1 -23.58 -18.84 41.90
N TRP A 2 -23.68 -18.56 40.60
CA TRP A 2 -22.94 -19.25 39.55
C TRP A 2 -21.55 -18.65 39.44
N SER A 3 -20.53 -19.50 39.20
CA SER A 3 -19.15 -19.05 39.11
C SER A 3 -18.93 -18.23 37.83
N TRP A 4 -18.16 -17.16 37.93
CA TRP A 4 -17.83 -16.24 36.82
C TRP A 4 -17.06 -16.90 35.65
N VAL A 5 -16.74 -18.19 35.74
CA VAL A 5 -16.02 -18.95 34.72
C VAL A 5 -16.98 -19.62 33.71
N GLU A 6 -18.26 -19.78 34.05
CA GLU A 6 -19.27 -20.41 33.16
C GLU A 6 -20.08 -19.39 32.33
N VAL A 7 -19.94 -18.08 32.59
CA VAL A 7 -20.63 -17.01 31.84
C VAL A 7 -19.81 -16.53 30.63
N LEU A 8 -18.54 -16.93 30.53
CA LEU A 8 -17.64 -16.57 29.42
C LEU A 8 -17.55 -17.64 28.31
N SER A 9 -18.28 -18.75 28.44
CA SER A 9 -18.30 -19.82 27.41
C SER A 9 -19.54 -19.77 26.49
N TRP A 10 -20.39 -18.76 26.63
CA TRP A 10 -21.61 -18.57 25.83
C TRP A 10 -21.65 -17.14 25.27
N ASN A 11 -20.89 -16.88 24.21
CA ASN A 11 -21.15 -15.87 23.15
C ASN A 11 -19.93 -15.70 22.23
N VAL A 12 -19.36 -16.83 21.80
CA VAL A 12 -18.74 -16.87 20.48
C VAL A 12 -19.66 -17.81 19.69
N GLU A 13 -20.76 -17.26 19.18
CA GLU A 13 -21.29 -17.76 17.93
C GLU A 13 -20.15 -17.59 16.93
N THR A 14 -19.34 -18.63 16.79
CA THR A 14 -18.57 -18.84 15.59
C THR A 14 -19.59 -18.82 14.47
N GLU A 15 -19.73 -17.67 13.80
CA GLU A 15 -20.18 -17.67 12.41
C GLU A 15 -19.35 -18.75 11.74
N MET A 16 -20.00 -19.87 11.42
CA MET A 16 -19.38 -20.92 10.64
C MET A 16 -18.92 -20.23 9.37
N GLU A 17 -17.61 -20.02 9.24
CA GLU A 17 -17.06 -19.52 7.99
C GLU A 17 -17.55 -20.46 6.89
N PRO A 18 -18.21 -19.93 5.84
CA PRO A 18 -18.69 -20.76 4.77
C PRO A 18 -17.51 -21.59 4.22
N PRO A 19 -17.74 -22.86 3.81
CA PRO A 19 -16.68 -23.77 3.41
C PRO A 19 -15.85 -23.26 2.22
N CYS A 20 -16.43 -22.36 1.42
CA CYS A 20 -15.71 -21.44 0.54
C CYS A 20 -15.75 -20.05 1.22
N GLY A 21 -14.61 -19.37 1.35
CA GLY A 21 -14.54 -18.02 1.93
C GLY A 21 -15.48 -16.99 1.25
N ARG A 22 -15.57 -15.76 1.75
CA ARG A 22 -16.56 -14.79 1.24
C ARG A 22 -16.15 -14.23 -0.12
N SER A 23 -17.10 -14.01 -1.02
CA SER A 23 -16.82 -13.33 -2.29
C SER A 23 -16.80 -11.82 -2.13
N PHE A 24 -16.04 -11.12 -2.97
CA PHE A 24 -16.06 -9.66 -3.04
C PHE A 24 -17.49 -9.14 -3.27
N MET A 25 -18.23 -9.74 -4.20
CA MET A 25 -19.62 -9.37 -4.46
C MET A 25 -20.55 -9.58 -3.27
N GLN A 26 -20.39 -10.69 -2.53
CA GLN A 26 -21.18 -10.93 -1.33
C GLN A 26 -20.94 -9.80 -0.30
N VAL A 27 -19.68 -9.49 -0.01
CA VAL A 27 -19.34 -8.43 0.95
C VAL A 27 -19.78 -7.05 0.44
N LEU A 28 -19.65 -6.78 -0.85
CA LEU A 28 -20.08 -5.53 -1.46
C LEU A 28 -21.59 -5.32 -1.27
N CYS A 29 -22.39 -6.32 -1.60
CA CYS A 29 -23.85 -6.30 -1.42
C CYS A 29 -24.21 -6.15 0.06
N GLU A 30 -23.56 -6.90 0.95
CA GLU A 30 -23.82 -6.80 2.38
C GLU A 30 -23.41 -5.44 2.96
N LYS A 31 -22.27 -4.87 2.57
CA LYS A 31 -21.81 -3.60 3.16
C LYS A 31 -22.57 -2.38 2.61
N TYR A 32 -22.95 -2.42 1.34
CA TYR A 32 -23.51 -1.25 0.65
C TYR A 32 -25.00 -1.40 0.29
N SER A 33 -25.69 -2.46 0.73
CA SER A 33 -27.14 -2.57 0.57
C SER A 33 -27.87 -1.39 1.23
N PRO A 34 -28.84 -0.76 0.55
CA PRO A 34 -29.65 0.32 1.13
C PRO A 34 -30.37 -0.06 2.43
N GLU A 35 -30.62 -1.36 2.63
CA GLU A 35 -31.32 -1.86 3.82
C GLU A 35 -30.47 -1.75 5.09
N ASN A 36 -29.14 -1.63 4.92
CA ASN A 36 -28.19 -1.46 6.02
C ASN A 36 -27.94 0.01 6.38
N PHE A 37 -28.59 0.96 5.69
CA PHE A 37 -28.60 2.38 6.03
C PHE A 37 -29.95 2.79 6.62
N PRO A 38 -30.13 2.80 7.96
CA PRO A 38 -31.43 3.01 8.62
C PRO A 38 -32.05 4.41 8.41
N TYR A 39 -31.34 5.36 7.78
CA TYR A 39 -31.80 6.75 7.63
C TYR A 39 -32.86 6.99 6.55
N ARG A 40 -33.30 5.97 5.79
CA ARG A 40 -34.43 6.11 4.82
C ARG A 40 -35.81 5.76 5.40
N ARG A 41 -36.03 5.85 6.72
CA ARG A 41 -37.37 5.84 7.33
C ARG A 41 -37.66 7.14 8.08
N GLY A 42 -37.57 8.27 7.39
CA GLY A 42 -38.26 9.49 7.82
C GLY A 42 -39.72 9.46 7.32
N PRO A 43 -40.71 9.99 8.07
CA PRO A 43 -42.11 9.98 7.69
C PRO A 43 -42.37 11.00 6.57
N GLY A 44 -42.08 10.62 5.33
CA GLY A 44 -42.42 11.36 4.11
C GLY A 44 -43.15 10.45 3.15
N ALA A 45 -44.31 10.89 2.66
CA ALA A 45 -45.28 10.11 1.88
C ALA A 45 -44.64 9.24 0.77
N GLY A 46 -44.82 7.93 0.90
CA GLY A 46 -44.37 6.96 -0.10
C GLY A 46 -45.33 6.84 -1.27
N VAL A 47 -44.83 7.05 -2.49
CA VAL A 47 -45.52 6.66 -3.72
C VAL A 47 -45.41 5.14 -3.85
N HIS A 48 -46.55 4.45 -3.83
CA HIS A 48 -46.63 3.02 -4.03
C HIS A 48 -46.50 2.70 -5.52
N VAL A 49 -45.37 2.11 -5.94
CA VAL A 49 -45.19 1.59 -7.31
C VAL A 49 -45.57 0.10 -7.30
N PRO A 50 -46.42 -0.39 -8.22
CA PRO A 50 -46.81 -1.80 -8.25
C PRO A 50 -45.66 -2.68 -8.73
N PRO A 51 -45.59 -3.97 -8.30
CA PRO A 51 -44.50 -4.86 -8.66
C PRO A 51 -44.54 -5.21 -10.15
N GLY A 52 -43.50 -4.80 -10.88
CA GLY A 52 -43.19 -5.30 -12.21
C GLY A 52 -42.61 -6.73 -12.16
N PRO A 53 -42.41 -7.39 -13.32
CA PRO A 53 -41.98 -8.78 -13.40
C PRO A 53 -40.65 -8.97 -12.67
N GLN A 54 -40.51 -10.09 -11.94
CA GLN A 54 -39.35 -10.41 -11.11
C GLN A 54 -38.06 -10.44 -11.92
N VAL A 55 -37.36 -9.30 -11.95
CA VAL A 55 -35.94 -9.19 -12.25
C VAL A 55 -35.22 -9.30 -10.90
N SER A 56 -34.11 -10.04 -10.83
CA SER A 56 -33.37 -10.33 -9.60
C SER A 56 -33.26 -9.10 -8.67
N PRO A 57 -33.63 -9.22 -7.37
CA PRO A 57 -33.87 -8.08 -6.49
C PRO A 57 -32.66 -7.17 -6.20
N MET A 58 -31.47 -7.54 -6.67
CA MET A 58 -30.22 -6.80 -6.44
C MET A 58 -29.88 -5.77 -7.54
N LYS A 59 -30.39 -5.93 -8.77
CA LYS A 59 -29.89 -5.14 -9.93
C LYS A 59 -30.15 -3.62 -9.86
N ASP A 60 -31.19 -3.18 -9.15
CA ASP A 60 -31.61 -1.76 -9.17
C ASP A 60 -31.28 -0.97 -7.89
N ARG A 61 -30.51 -1.53 -6.95
CA ARG A 61 -30.49 -0.99 -5.55
C ARG A 61 -29.13 -0.59 -4.98
N LEU A 62 -28.00 -0.90 -5.59
CA LEU A 62 -26.69 -0.53 -5.04
C LEU A 62 -26.20 0.80 -5.62
N ASN A 63 -26.36 1.89 -4.84
CA ASN A 63 -25.68 3.16 -5.12
C ASN A 63 -24.31 3.14 -4.45
N LEU A 64 -23.29 2.72 -5.19
CA LEU A 64 -21.93 2.61 -4.67
C LEU A 64 -21.17 3.94 -4.75
N PRO A 65 -20.41 4.34 -3.72
CA PRO A 65 -19.46 5.44 -3.83
C PRO A 65 -18.31 5.08 -4.78
N SER A 66 -17.56 6.08 -5.27
CA SER A 66 -16.34 5.85 -6.06
C SER A 66 -15.18 5.26 -5.25
N ILE A 67 -15.27 5.35 -3.92
CA ILE A 67 -14.29 4.80 -2.98
C ILE A 67 -14.93 3.66 -2.20
N LEU A 68 -14.46 2.44 -2.42
CA LEU A 68 -14.93 1.26 -1.74
C LEU A 68 -13.91 0.81 -0.68
N VAL A 69 -14.33 0.88 0.58
CA VAL A 69 -13.57 0.32 1.69
C VAL A 69 -14.16 -1.04 2.05
N LEU A 70 -13.40 -2.11 1.87
CA LEU A 70 -13.81 -3.51 2.07
C LEU A 70 -12.72 -4.29 2.84
N ASN A 71 -11.99 -3.59 3.70
CA ASN A 71 -10.93 -4.16 4.52
C ASN A 71 -11.48 -5.11 5.60
N SER A 72 -10.70 -6.15 5.95
CA SER A 72 -11.00 -7.08 7.04
C SER A 72 -12.38 -7.74 6.96
N CYS A 73 -12.86 -8.01 5.74
CA CYS A 73 -14.18 -8.59 5.49
C CYS A 73 -14.12 -10.10 5.20
N GLY A 74 -12.95 -10.72 5.19
CA GLY A 74 -12.78 -12.15 4.90
C GLY A 74 -13.01 -12.51 3.43
N ILE A 75 -12.82 -11.55 2.52
CA ILE A 75 -12.93 -11.77 1.08
C ILE A 75 -11.82 -12.73 0.64
N SER A 76 -12.15 -13.80 -0.06
CA SER A 76 -11.17 -14.77 -0.59
C SER A 76 -11.20 -14.92 -2.10
N HIS A 77 -12.25 -14.44 -2.76
CA HIS A 77 -12.45 -14.60 -4.21
C HIS A 77 -13.38 -13.51 -4.76
N ALA A 78 -13.44 -13.33 -6.09
CA ALA A 78 -14.17 -12.23 -6.72
C ALA A 78 -15.71 -12.38 -6.64
N GLY A 79 -16.23 -13.56 -6.97
CA GLY A 79 -17.66 -13.76 -7.21
C GLY A 79 -18.03 -13.53 -8.68
N ASP A 80 -19.25 -13.08 -8.97
CA ASP A 80 -19.74 -12.89 -10.35
C ASP A 80 -19.15 -11.61 -10.98
N GLU A 81 -18.24 -11.79 -11.94
CA GLU A 81 -17.58 -10.71 -12.69
C GLU A 81 -18.56 -9.77 -13.40
N SER A 82 -19.66 -10.30 -13.93
CA SER A 82 -20.66 -9.48 -14.63
C SER A 82 -21.38 -8.53 -13.67
N GLU A 83 -21.59 -8.96 -12.43
CA GLU A 83 -22.13 -8.10 -11.38
C GLU A 83 -21.11 -7.06 -10.91
N ILE A 84 -19.83 -7.45 -10.75
CA ILE A 84 -18.75 -6.50 -10.41
C ILE A 84 -18.73 -5.38 -11.46
N ALA A 85 -18.71 -5.72 -12.75
CA ALA A 85 -18.68 -4.75 -13.84
C ALA A 85 -19.90 -3.82 -13.81
N ALA A 86 -21.09 -4.35 -13.52
CA ALA A 86 -22.32 -3.58 -13.48
C ALA A 86 -22.34 -2.55 -12.35
N PHE A 87 -21.82 -2.91 -11.16
CA PHE A 87 -21.87 -2.05 -9.99
C PHE A 87 -20.64 -1.16 -9.80
N CYS A 88 -19.46 -1.59 -10.25
CA CYS A 88 -18.19 -0.95 -9.95
C CYS A 88 -17.56 -0.17 -11.11
N SER A 89 -18.28 0.06 -12.22
CA SER A 89 -17.74 0.76 -13.39
C SER A 89 -17.21 2.18 -13.14
N HIS A 90 -17.71 2.85 -12.09
CA HIS A 90 -17.32 4.21 -11.66
C HIS A 90 -16.42 4.25 -10.42
N VAL A 91 -16.01 3.09 -9.90
CA VAL A 91 -15.14 3.00 -8.72
C VAL A 91 -13.71 3.36 -9.12
N SER A 92 -13.11 4.27 -8.37
CA SER A 92 -11.74 4.77 -8.58
C SER A 92 -10.77 4.32 -7.51
N GLU A 93 -11.26 3.93 -6.33
CA GLU A 93 -10.45 3.56 -5.18
C GLU A 93 -11.00 2.32 -4.50
N LEU A 94 -10.12 1.35 -4.21
CA LEU A 94 -10.51 0.10 -3.60
C LEU A 94 -9.53 -0.32 -2.48
N ASP A 95 -10.04 -0.41 -1.25
CA ASP A 95 -9.31 -0.96 -0.10
C ASP A 95 -9.79 -2.37 0.23
N LEU A 96 -8.94 -3.36 -0.08
CA LEU A 96 -9.13 -4.78 0.19
C LEU A 96 -8.15 -5.29 1.26
N SER A 97 -7.60 -4.41 2.09
CA SER A 97 -6.61 -4.81 3.09
C SER A 97 -7.16 -5.79 4.14
N GLY A 98 -6.31 -6.69 4.65
CA GLY A 98 -6.65 -7.63 5.72
C GLY A 98 -7.71 -8.66 5.33
N ASN A 99 -7.79 -9.03 4.05
CA ASN A 99 -8.67 -10.08 3.55
C ASN A 99 -7.88 -11.40 3.37
N LYS A 100 -8.51 -12.40 2.74
CA LYS A 100 -7.96 -13.74 2.53
C LYS A 100 -7.65 -14.00 1.05
N LEU A 101 -7.27 -12.96 0.31
CA LEU A 101 -6.91 -13.09 -1.11
C LEU A 101 -5.50 -13.69 -1.22
N ASP A 102 -5.43 -14.98 -1.52
CA ASP A 102 -4.17 -15.72 -1.72
C ASP A 102 -3.82 -15.91 -3.21
N ASN A 103 -4.76 -15.57 -4.09
CA ASN A 103 -4.72 -15.87 -5.52
C ASN A 103 -4.82 -14.58 -6.36
N TRP A 104 -3.77 -14.28 -7.13
CA TRP A 104 -3.73 -13.11 -8.02
C TRP A 104 -4.80 -13.12 -9.10
N GLN A 105 -5.19 -14.28 -9.63
CA GLN A 105 -6.25 -14.39 -10.62
C GLN A 105 -7.60 -13.91 -10.05
N GLU A 106 -7.90 -14.17 -8.77
CA GLU A 106 -9.10 -13.62 -8.13
C GLU A 106 -9.02 -12.10 -7.95
N VAL A 107 -7.85 -11.55 -7.63
CA VAL A 107 -7.65 -10.10 -7.59
C VAL A 107 -7.85 -9.49 -8.98
N SER A 108 -7.30 -10.12 -10.02
CA SER A 108 -7.41 -9.66 -11.40
C SER A 108 -8.84 -9.67 -11.93
N LYS A 109 -9.66 -10.68 -11.57
CA LYS A 109 -11.11 -10.67 -11.86
C LYS A 109 -11.84 -9.48 -11.26
N ILE A 110 -11.44 -9.04 -10.06
CA ILE A 110 -12.01 -7.82 -9.46
C ILE A 110 -11.54 -6.61 -10.26
N VAL A 111 -10.23 -6.44 -10.41
CA VAL A 111 -9.62 -5.23 -11.01
C VAL A 111 -10.00 -5.04 -12.48
N SER A 112 -10.08 -6.11 -13.28
CA SER A 112 -10.47 -6.06 -14.69
C SER A 112 -11.89 -5.54 -14.91
N ASN A 113 -12.75 -5.67 -13.91
CA ASN A 113 -14.14 -5.22 -13.91
C ASN A 113 -14.32 -3.85 -13.21
N VAL A 114 -13.22 -3.19 -12.81
CA VAL A 114 -13.20 -1.82 -12.25
C VAL A 114 -12.31 -0.92 -13.11
N PRO A 115 -12.79 -0.50 -14.30
CA PRO A 115 -11.94 0.11 -15.34
C PRO A 115 -11.41 1.51 -14.99
N GLN A 116 -11.95 2.17 -13.97
CA GLN A 116 -11.50 3.50 -13.50
C GLN A 116 -10.61 3.43 -12.26
N LEU A 117 -10.16 2.24 -11.86
CA LEU A 117 -9.39 2.05 -10.63
C LEU A 117 -8.00 2.69 -10.71
N GLU A 118 -7.75 3.68 -9.86
CA GLU A 118 -6.45 4.36 -9.75
C GLU A 118 -5.72 4.00 -8.45
N PHE A 119 -6.46 3.68 -7.38
CA PHE A 119 -5.90 3.29 -6.08
C PHE A 119 -6.34 1.90 -5.67
N LEU A 120 -5.37 1.05 -5.35
CA LEU A 120 -5.62 -0.30 -4.83
C LEU A 120 -4.77 -0.57 -3.59
N ASN A 121 -5.45 -0.90 -2.49
CA ASN A 121 -4.81 -1.37 -1.27
C ASN A 121 -5.08 -2.86 -1.05
N LEU A 122 -4.03 -3.67 -1.10
CA LEU A 122 -4.06 -5.11 -0.89
C LEU A 122 -3.34 -5.54 0.38
N SER A 123 -2.98 -4.59 1.26
CA SER A 123 -2.15 -4.86 2.43
C SER A 123 -2.66 -6.03 3.27
N SER A 124 -1.78 -6.83 3.86
CA SER A 124 -2.14 -7.95 4.73
C SER A 124 -3.05 -9.00 4.08
N ASN A 125 -2.84 -9.29 2.79
CA ASN A 125 -3.39 -10.46 2.11
C ASN A 125 -2.28 -11.49 1.83
N PRO A 126 -2.56 -12.80 1.89
CA PRO A 126 -1.58 -13.89 1.70
C PRO A 126 -1.14 -14.10 0.24
N LEU A 127 -0.84 -13.02 -0.49
CA LEU A 127 -0.55 -13.03 -1.93
C LEU A 127 0.76 -13.73 -2.31
N GLN A 128 1.63 -14.04 -1.34
CA GLN A 128 2.81 -14.87 -1.55
C GLN A 128 2.49 -16.33 -1.89
N ALA A 129 1.24 -16.78 -1.66
CA ALA A 129 0.81 -18.14 -1.93
C ALA A 129 0.62 -18.44 -3.43
N SER A 130 0.58 -17.42 -4.28
CA SER A 130 0.44 -17.58 -5.74
C SER A 130 1.46 -16.76 -6.52
N ILE A 131 1.79 -17.25 -7.71
CA ILE A 131 2.68 -16.56 -8.65
C ILE A 131 1.84 -15.59 -9.48
N LEU A 132 2.28 -14.33 -9.55
CA LEU A 132 1.66 -13.34 -10.41
C LEU A 132 2.14 -13.52 -11.86
N GLU A 133 1.23 -13.97 -12.72
CA GLU A 133 1.47 -14.05 -14.16
C GLU A 133 1.32 -12.69 -14.82
N ARG A 134 2.05 -12.47 -15.93
CA ARG A 134 2.05 -11.20 -16.66
C ARG A 134 0.66 -10.80 -17.18
N GLU A 135 -0.09 -11.77 -17.72
CA GLU A 135 -1.45 -11.53 -18.24
C GLU A 135 -2.39 -11.02 -17.15
N CYS A 136 -2.28 -11.60 -15.95
CA CYS A 136 -2.98 -11.17 -14.75
C CYS A 136 -2.57 -9.74 -14.36
N ALA A 137 -1.26 -9.46 -14.31
CA ALA A 137 -0.74 -8.12 -13.99
C ALA A 137 -1.15 -7.04 -15.00
N GLY A 138 -1.36 -7.38 -16.28
CA GLY A 138 -1.84 -6.45 -17.31
C GLY A 138 -3.20 -5.81 -17.00
N THR A 139 -4.04 -6.49 -16.19
CA THR A 139 -5.34 -5.95 -15.76
C THR A 139 -5.22 -4.75 -14.81
N PHE A 140 -4.05 -4.52 -14.23
CA PHE A 140 -3.76 -3.46 -13.25
C PHE A 140 -3.23 -2.18 -13.90
N SER A 141 -3.17 -2.10 -15.24
CA SER A 141 -2.48 -1.05 -16.00
C SER A 141 -2.94 0.39 -15.72
N GLY A 142 -4.17 0.59 -15.21
CA GLY A 142 -4.69 1.90 -14.82
C GLY A 142 -4.27 2.39 -13.42
N ILE A 143 -3.64 1.53 -12.60
CA ILE A 143 -3.33 1.85 -11.21
C ILE A 143 -2.17 2.84 -11.10
N ARG A 144 -2.41 3.92 -10.35
CA ARG A 144 -1.44 4.97 -10.03
C ARG A 144 -0.86 4.80 -8.62
N LYS A 145 -1.62 4.22 -7.69
CA LYS A 145 -1.20 3.99 -6.31
C LYS A 145 -1.49 2.56 -5.88
N LEU A 146 -0.45 1.83 -5.52
CA LEU A 146 -0.53 0.43 -5.11
C LEU A 146 0.09 0.20 -3.73
N VAL A 147 -0.68 -0.44 -2.85
CA VAL A 147 -0.24 -0.77 -1.49
C VAL A 147 -0.22 -2.28 -1.29
N LEU A 148 0.97 -2.82 -1.06
CA LEU A 148 1.26 -4.25 -0.86
C LEU A 148 2.01 -4.47 0.45
N ASN A 149 1.60 -3.77 1.51
CA ASN A 149 2.24 -3.88 2.81
C ASN A 149 1.88 -5.21 3.47
N ASN A 150 2.83 -5.89 4.10
CA ASN A 150 2.61 -7.15 4.82
C ASN A 150 1.92 -8.23 3.94
N CYS A 151 2.28 -8.29 2.66
CA CYS A 151 1.77 -9.30 1.72
C CYS A 151 2.82 -10.38 1.39
N LYS A 152 4.05 -10.23 1.92
CA LYS A 152 5.22 -11.09 1.67
C LYS A 152 5.50 -11.33 0.18
N VAL A 153 5.14 -10.38 -0.68
CA VAL A 153 5.32 -10.47 -2.14
C VAL A 153 6.81 -10.42 -2.49
N SER A 154 7.26 -11.25 -3.43
CA SER A 154 8.66 -11.29 -3.84
C SER A 154 9.02 -10.13 -4.78
N TRP A 155 10.31 -9.86 -4.95
CA TRP A 155 10.77 -8.91 -5.97
C TRP A 155 10.39 -9.32 -7.39
N GLU A 156 10.26 -10.61 -7.68
CA GLU A 156 9.76 -11.08 -8.98
C GLU A 156 8.32 -10.61 -9.23
N THR A 157 7.45 -10.73 -8.23
CA THR A 157 6.09 -10.18 -8.28
C THR A 157 6.10 -8.67 -8.47
N VAL A 158 6.94 -7.95 -7.71
CA VAL A 158 7.08 -6.49 -7.84
C VAL A 158 7.55 -6.10 -9.25
N HIS A 159 8.51 -6.81 -9.84
CA HIS A 159 8.97 -6.55 -11.20
C HIS A 159 7.89 -6.82 -12.24
N THR A 160 7.12 -7.90 -12.10
CA THR A 160 5.99 -8.20 -13.00
C THR A 160 4.95 -7.09 -12.95
N LEU A 161 4.61 -6.58 -11.76
CA LEU A 161 3.74 -5.42 -11.62
C LEU A 161 4.33 -4.18 -12.30
N LEU A 162 5.57 -3.83 -11.97
CA LEU A 162 6.21 -2.62 -12.52
C LEU A 162 6.31 -2.64 -14.06
N LEU A 163 6.40 -3.81 -14.68
CA LEU A 163 6.38 -3.95 -16.14
C LEU A 163 4.99 -3.68 -16.75
N GLU A 164 3.92 -4.00 -16.04
CA GLU A 164 2.53 -3.93 -16.53
C GLU A 164 1.76 -2.70 -16.03
N LEU A 165 2.32 -1.94 -15.08
CA LEU A 165 1.75 -0.70 -14.54
C LEU A 165 2.56 0.53 -14.98
N PRO A 166 2.44 0.98 -16.25
CA PRO A 166 3.22 2.08 -16.78
C PRO A 166 2.91 3.42 -16.10
N GLU A 167 1.73 3.59 -15.51
CA GLU A 167 1.26 4.82 -14.85
C GLU A 167 1.46 4.82 -13.32
N LEU A 168 2.12 3.80 -12.74
CA LEU A 168 2.29 3.71 -11.28
C LEU A 168 3.18 4.83 -10.72
N GLU A 169 2.61 5.66 -9.85
CA GLU A 169 3.29 6.81 -9.24
C GLU A 169 3.69 6.55 -7.78
N GLU A 170 2.89 5.78 -7.04
CA GLU A 170 3.13 5.50 -5.63
C GLU A 170 3.08 4.00 -5.33
N LEU A 171 4.14 3.48 -4.71
CA LEU A 171 4.26 2.07 -4.35
C LEU A 171 4.65 1.91 -2.88
N PHE A 172 3.88 1.10 -2.15
CA PHE A 172 4.10 0.80 -0.74
C PHE A 172 4.34 -0.70 -0.55
N LEU A 173 5.51 -1.03 0.01
CA LEU A 173 6.02 -2.38 0.19
C LEU A 173 6.53 -2.63 1.62
N CYS A 174 5.84 -2.06 2.60
CA CYS A 174 6.26 -2.13 4.01
C CYS A 174 6.01 -3.54 4.58
N LEU A 175 6.75 -3.96 5.61
CA LEU A 175 6.49 -5.21 6.35
C LEU A 175 6.58 -6.49 5.50
N ASN A 176 7.40 -6.51 4.44
CA ASN A 176 7.54 -7.65 3.52
C ASN A 176 8.81 -8.49 3.78
N ASP A 177 9.51 -8.23 4.89
CA ASP A 177 10.73 -8.92 5.32
C ASP A 177 11.89 -8.88 4.31
N TYR A 178 11.94 -7.87 3.42
CA TYR A 178 13.02 -7.78 2.44
C TYR A 178 14.38 -7.59 3.12
N GLU A 179 15.28 -8.53 2.90
CA GLU A 179 16.67 -8.44 3.35
C GLU A 179 17.56 -7.72 2.32
N ASN A 180 17.20 -7.83 1.04
CA ASN A 180 17.92 -7.21 -0.08
C ASN A 180 16.97 -6.73 -1.18
N VAL A 181 17.49 -5.89 -2.07
CA VAL A 181 16.81 -5.46 -3.30
C VAL A 181 17.34 -6.30 -4.46
N VAL A 182 16.44 -6.84 -5.27
CA VAL A 182 16.80 -7.53 -6.52
C VAL A 182 16.68 -6.53 -7.66
N SER A 183 17.73 -6.35 -8.45
CA SER A 183 17.69 -5.43 -9.58
C SER A 183 16.82 -5.96 -10.72
N SER A 184 16.04 -5.08 -11.33
CA SER A 184 15.43 -5.28 -12.64
C SER A 184 16.30 -4.67 -13.75
N PRO A 185 16.35 -5.25 -14.96
CA PRO A 185 16.95 -4.59 -16.12
C PRO A 185 16.14 -3.38 -16.62
N GLY A 186 14.88 -3.23 -16.20
CA GLY A 186 14.02 -2.13 -16.59
C GLY A 186 14.17 -0.89 -15.71
N CYS A 187 13.89 0.29 -16.29
CA CYS A 187 13.77 1.56 -15.59
C CYS A 187 12.32 2.03 -15.59
N PHE A 188 11.78 2.34 -14.42
CA PHE A 188 10.39 2.72 -14.20
C PHE A 188 10.30 4.21 -13.88
N HIS A 189 9.93 4.99 -14.88
CA HIS A 189 10.00 6.47 -14.86
C HIS A 189 8.76 7.14 -14.25
N SER A 190 7.65 6.40 -14.14
CA SER A 190 6.41 6.88 -13.54
C SER A 190 6.51 7.02 -12.02
N LEU A 191 7.20 6.10 -11.35
CA LEU A 191 7.25 6.05 -9.89
C LEU A 191 7.88 7.31 -9.27
N LYS A 192 7.12 7.97 -8.40
CA LYS A 192 7.50 9.19 -7.68
C LYS A 192 7.69 8.94 -6.18
N LEU A 193 6.94 8.00 -5.61
CA LEU A 193 7.02 7.66 -4.19
C LEU A 193 7.22 6.15 -4.02
N LEU A 194 8.25 5.79 -3.26
CA LEU A 194 8.49 4.43 -2.81
C LEU A 194 8.57 4.41 -1.29
N HIS A 195 7.74 3.57 -0.68
CA HIS A 195 7.70 3.36 0.75
C HIS A 195 8.01 1.89 1.08
N ILE A 196 9.14 1.63 1.73
CA ILE A 196 9.64 0.28 2.04
C ILE A 196 10.04 0.15 3.52
N THR A 197 9.21 0.71 4.39
CA THR A 197 9.41 0.74 5.85
C THR A 197 9.23 -0.62 6.50
N ASP A 198 9.87 -0.86 7.64
CA ASP A 198 9.78 -2.12 8.39
C ASP A 198 10.16 -3.33 7.53
N ASN A 199 11.32 -3.24 6.87
CA ASN A 199 11.98 -4.37 6.21
C ASN A 199 13.37 -4.56 6.84
N ASN A 200 14.18 -5.47 6.29
CA ASN A 200 15.47 -5.89 6.84
C ASN A 200 16.66 -5.40 5.99
N LEU A 201 16.50 -4.32 5.21
CA LEU A 201 17.58 -3.78 4.37
C LEU A 201 18.71 -3.22 5.23
N GLN A 202 19.95 -3.58 4.91
CA GLN A 202 21.14 -3.16 5.66
C GLN A 202 22.17 -2.44 4.79
N ASP A 203 22.38 -2.94 3.58
CA ASP A 203 23.43 -2.46 2.69
C ASP A 203 22.94 -1.32 1.80
N TRP A 204 23.71 -0.22 1.77
CA TRP A 204 23.38 0.91 0.89
C TRP A 204 23.40 0.54 -0.60
N SER A 205 24.12 -0.52 -0.96
CA SER A 205 24.13 -1.06 -2.33
C SER A 205 22.73 -1.46 -2.81
N ASP A 206 21.85 -1.92 -1.92
CA ASP A 206 20.45 -2.22 -2.24
C ASP A 206 19.66 -0.96 -2.56
N ILE A 207 19.96 0.13 -1.86
CA ILE A 207 19.33 1.44 -2.10
C ILE A 207 19.79 1.98 -3.46
N CYS A 208 21.05 1.78 -3.83
CA CYS A 208 21.54 2.13 -5.17
C CYS A 208 20.79 1.39 -6.29
N LYS A 209 20.35 0.14 -6.06
CA LYS A 209 19.53 -0.60 -7.03
C LYS A 209 18.16 0.06 -7.21
N LEU A 210 17.55 0.55 -6.11
CA LEU A 210 16.31 1.33 -6.18
C LEU A 210 16.48 2.59 -7.04
N GLY A 211 17.57 3.35 -6.86
CA GLY A 211 17.83 4.53 -7.69
C GLY A 211 18.02 4.21 -9.17
N THR A 212 18.66 3.06 -9.46
CA THR A 212 18.78 2.58 -10.85
C THR A 212 17.42 2.26 -11.47
N MET A 213 16.53 1.62 -10.71
CA MET A 213 15.19 1.24 -11.18
C MET A 213 14.22 2.43 -11.26
N PHE A 214 14.36 3.42 -10.38
CA PHE A 214 13.41 4.53 -10.21
C PHE A 214 14.08 5.90 -10.39
N PRO A 215 14.54 6.27 -11.61
CA PRO A 215 15.28 7.51 -11.85
C PRO A 215 14.46 8.80 -11.61
N CYS A 216 13.12 8.69 -11.59
CA CYS A 216 12.22 9.82 -11.37
C CYS A 216 11.64 9.87 -9.94
N LEU A 217 12.20 9.11 -9.00
CA LEU A 217 11.74 9.06 -7.62
C LEU A 217 11.94 10.41 -6.93
N HIS A 218 10.88 10.90 -6.28
CA HIS A 218 10.86 12.15 -5.52
C HIS A 218 10.91 11.90 -4.01
N THR A 219 10.31 10.80 -3.54
CA THR A 219 10.23 10.46 -2.12
C THR A 219 10.58 9.00 -1.90
N LEU A 220 11.55 8.78 -1.01
CA LEU A 220 12.00 7.45 -0.60
C LEU A 220 11.88 7.31 0.92
N VAL A 221 11.02 6.40 1.37
CA VAL A 221 10.79 6.15 2.81
C VAL A 221 11.35 4.77 3.17
N LEU A 222 12.42 4.77 3.97
CA LEU A 222 13.21 3.61 4.39
C LEU A 222 13.15 3.39 5.91
N ALA A 223 12.12 3.91 6.58
CA ALA A 223 12.06 3.90 8.03
C ALA A 223 12.13 2.47 8.60
N ASN A 224 12.75 2.31 9.77
CA ASN A 224 12.88 1.04 10.47
C ASN A 224 13.48 -0.10 9.61
N ASN A 225 14.43 0.25 8.74
CA ASN A 225 15.39 -0.70 8.15
C ASN A 225 16.74 -0.55 8.88
N ASN A 226 17.60 -1.57 8.86
CA ASN A 226 18.88 -1.54 9.57
C ASN A 226 20.04 -1.00 8.71
N ILE A 227 19.82 0.13 8.01
CA ILE A 227 20.85 0.76 7.17
C ILE A 227 21.94 1.32 8.08
N LEU A 228 23.16 0.78 7.97
CA LEU A 228 24.27 1.11 8.88
C LEU A 228 25.10 2.31 8.42
N ALA A 229 25.27 2.47 7.10
CA ALA A 229 26.09 3.50 6.49
C ALA A 229 25.51 3.93 5.14
N ILE A 230 25.90 5.11 4.66
CA ILE A 230 25.53 5.63 3.35
C ILE A 230 26.78 5.59 2.48
N ASP A 231 26.70 4.98 1.31
CA ASP A 231 27.84 4.94 0.38
C ASP A 231 27.57 5.81 -0.85
N ASP A 232 28.51 6.72 -1.14
CA ASP A 232 28.50 7.52 -2.37
C ASP A 232 29.75 7.20 -3.22
N LEU A 233 29.86 5.93 -3.61
CA LEU A 233 30.96 5.46 -4.45
C LEU A 233 31.06 6.31 -5.72
N ALA A 234 32.13 7.08 -5.82
CA ALA A 234 32.45 7.97 -6.93
C ALA A 234 31.36 9.01 -7.29
N GLY A 235 30.60 9.52 -6.30
CA GLY A 235 29.57 10.54 -6.54
C GLY A 235 28.36 10.00 -7.33
N SER A 236 28.05 8.72 -7.14
CA SER A 236 26.98 8.02 -7.86
C SER A 236 25.58 8.41 -7.40
N LEU A 237 25.39 8.93 -6.18
CA LEU A 237 24.08 9.30 -5.64
C LEU A 237 23.33 10.28 -6.54
N ALA A 238 24.01 11.33 -7.03
CA ALA A 238 23.41 12.32 -7.93
C ALA A 238 22.87 11.72 -9.24
N ARG A 239 23.53 10.67 -9.74
CA ARG A 239 23.12 9.95 -10.96
C ARG A 239 21.98 8.97 -10.69
N LEU A 240 22.00 8.32 -9.53
CA LEU A 240 21.01 7.33 -9.12
C LEU A 240 19.68 7.98 -8.71
N PHE A 241 19.74 9.15 -8.08
CA PHE A 241 18.57 9.83 -7.53
C PHE A 241 18.52 11.31 -7.96
N PRO A 242 18.43 11.60 -9.27
CA PRO A 242 18.51 12.97 -9.78
C PRO A 242 17.31 13.85 -9.40
N ASN A 243 16.17 13.23 -9.03
CA ASN A 243 14.92 13.93 -8.72
C ASN A 243 14.48 13.80 -7.25
N LEU A 244 15.29 13.15 -6.40
CA LEU A 244 14.91 12.84 -5.03
C LEU A 244 14.88 14.11 -4.18
N ARG A 245 13.70 14.41 -3.61
CA ARG A 245 13.44 15.59 -2.79
C ARG A 245 13.36 15.26 -1.30
N SER A 246 12.81 14.10 -0.96
CA SER A 246 12.65 13.67 0.43
C SER A 246 13.17 12.25 0.63
N ILE A 247 14.02 12.06 1.64
CA ILE A 247 14.45 10.74 2.10
C ILE A 247 14.19 10.60 3.60
N SER A 248 13.54 9.51 3.98
CA SER A 248 13.32 9.16 5.39
C SER A 248 14.16 7.94 5.76
N LEU A 249 15.07 8.14 6.70
CA LEU A 249 15.97 7.13 7.26
C LEU A 249 15.69 6.96 8.77
N HIS A 250 14.45 7.20 9.18
CA HIS A 250 14.02 7.04 10.56
C HIS A 250 14.38 5.66 11.10
N LYS A 251 14.86 5.59 12.35
CA LYS A 251 15.19 4.33 13.02
C LYS A 251 16.13 3.43 12.21
N SER A 252 17.02 4.03 11.42
CA SER A 252 18.15 3.33 10.79
C SER A 252 19.34 3.23 11.75
N GLY A 253 20.33 2.40 11.39
CA GLY A 253 21.56 2.19 12.17
C GLY A 253 22.64 3.26 11.97
N ILE A 254 22.34 4.33 11.24
CA ILE A 254 23.32 5.37 10.90
C ILE A 254 23.85 6.06 12.16
N ASN A 255 25.19 6.09 12.29
CA ASN A 255 25.89 6.59 13.46
C ASN A 255 26.99 7.63 13.15
N SER A 256 27.13 8.07 11.89
CA SER A 256 28.14 9.04 11.45
C SER A 256 27.54 10.22 10.71
N TRP A 257 28.04 11.44 10.98
CA TRP A 257 27.69 12.64 10.22
C TRP A 257 28.26 12.62 8.80
N GLU A 258 29.39 11.95 8.58
CA GLU A 258 29.99 11.81 7.24
C GLU A 258 29.00 11.13 6.27
N ASP A 259 28.24 10.15 6.77
CA ASP A 259 27.20 9.48 5.98
C ASP A 259 26.07 10.43 5.60
N ILE A 260 25.63 11.26 6.55
CA ILE A 260 24.59 12.27 6.30
C ILE A 260 25.09 13.33 5.30
N GLU A 261 26.36 13.73 5.39
CA GLU A 261 26.95 14.71 4.49
C GLU A 261 27.03 14.23 3.04
N LYS A 262 27.12 12.91 2.78
CA LYS A 262 27.06 12.34 1.42
C LYS A 262 25.73 12.65 0.73
N LEU A 263 24.63 12.79 1.46
CA LEU A 263 23.33 13.15 0.90
C LEU A 263 23.31 14.55 0.26
N ASN A 264 24.27 15.43 0.59
CA ASN A 264 24.41 16.74 -0.06
C ASN A 264 24.74 16.66 -1.56
N THR A 265 25.19 15.50 -2.05
CA THR A 265 25.47 15.33 -3.49
C THR A 265 24.19 15.19 -4.31
N LEU A 266 23.04 14.95 -3.66
CA LEU A 266 21.74 14.87 -4.31
C LEU A 266 21.26 16.26 -4.76
N PRO A 267 21.01 16.48 -6.07
CA PRO A 267 20.83 17.83 -6.60
C PRO A 267 19.50 18.49 -6.22
N MET A 268 18.46 17.70 -5.94
CA MET A 268 17.10 18.17 -5.66
C MET A 268 16.65 17.90 -4.23
N LEU A 269 17.55 17.47 -3.34
CA LEU A 269 17.17 17.05 -2.00
C LEU A 269 16.82 18.25 -1.13
N GLU A 270 15.61 18.22 -0.57
CA GLU A 270 15.02 19.28 0.24
C GLU A 270 14.77 18.82 1.68
N GLU A 271 14.57 17.52 1.90
CA GLU A 271 14.17 16.98 3.19
C GLU A 271 14.89 15.66 3.51
N VAL A 272 15.45 15.58 4.72
CA VAL A 272 16.04 14.35 5.27
C VAL A 272 15.43 14.09 6.64
N ARG A 273 14.82 12.93 6.85
CA ARG A 273 14.19 12.59 8.14
C ARG A 273 14.99 11.53 8.89
N LEU A 274 15.46 11.88 10.11
CA LEU A 274 16.46 11.10 10.86
C LEU A 274 16.03 10.76 12.30
N LEU A 275 14.76 10.91 12.66
CA LEU A 275 14.26 10.52 13.99
C LEU A 275 14.62 9.05 14.32
N GLY A 276 15.19 8.83 15.50
CA GLY A 276 15.44 7.49 16.05
C GLY A 276 16.72 6.81 15.54
N ILE A 277 17.64 7.54 14.89
CA ILE A 277 18.96 6.98 14.54
C ILE A 277 19.95 7.15 15.69
N PRO A 278 20.90 6.21 15.91
CA PRO A 278 21.92 6.30 16.96
C PRO A 278 22.70 7.62 16.96
N LEU A 279 22.95 8.20 15.78
CA LEU A 279 23.63 9.48 15.63
C LEU A 279 22.94 10.62 16.38
N VAL A 280 21.59 10.66 16.37
CA VAL A 280 20.82 11.81 16.88
C VAL A 280 20.28 11.60 18.30
N GLU A 281 20.24 10.34 18.75
CA GLU A 281 19.71 9.95 20.06
C GLU A 281 20.32 10.73 21.24
N PRO A 282 21.65 10.95 21.32
CA PRO A 282 22.26 11.64 22.44
C PRO A 282 21.85 13.12 22.58
N TYR A 283 21.35 13.75 21.51
CA TYR A 283 21.04 15.18 21.50
C TYR A 283 19.60 15.45 21.94
N SER A 284 19.42 16.51 22.73
CA SER A 284 18.10 17.06 23.05
C SER A 284 17.41 17.64 21.80
N THR A 285 16.10 17.85 21.86
CA THR A 285 15.34 18.46 20.75
C THR A 285 15.88 19.84 20.35
N GLU A 286 16.36 20.63 21.30
CA GLU A 286 16.93 21.95 21.02
C GLU A 286 18.30 21.85 20.32
N GLU A 287 19.16 20.93 20.77
CA GLU A 287 20.45 20.66 20.16
C GLU A 287 20.31 20.09 18.75
N ARG A 288 19.35 19.18 18.53
CA ARG A 288 19.04 18.65 17.19
C ARG A 288 18.70 19.78 16.22
N ARG A 289 17.80 20.69 16.61
CA ARG A 289 17.46 21.88 15.81
C ARG A 289 18.68 22.78 15.53
N LYS A 290 19.56 22.96 16.52
CA LYS A 290 20.80 23.76 16.37
C LYS A 290 21.81 23.09 15.43
N LEU A 291 21.96 21.76 15.51
CA LEU A 291 22.85 20.97 14.65
C LEU A 291 22.43 21.00 13.18
N THR A 292 21.12 20.92 12.92
CA THR A 292 20.54 21.08 11.57
C THR A 292 20.94 22.40 10.93
N ILE A 293 20.90 23.50 11.70
CA ILE A 293 21.23 24.85 11.23
C ILE A 293 22.75 25.03 11.07
N ALA A 294 23.55 24.43 11.96
CA ALA A 294 24.98 24.68 12.04
C ALA A 294 25.85 23.90 11.04
N ARG A 295 25.39 22.74 10.54
CA ARG A 295 26.22 21.80 9.74
C ARG A 295 25.99 21.78 8.23
N TYR A 296 25.48 22.88 7.66
CA TYR A 296 25.64 23.17 6.22
C TYR A 296 25.11 22.12 5.23
N LEU A 297 23.98 21.46 5.51
CA LEU A 297 23.20 20.90 4.40
C LEU A 297 22.53 22.08 3.68
N ARG A 298 23.13 22.58 2.59
CA ARG A 298 22.57 23.72 1.85
C ARG A 298 21.20 23.30 1.33
N HIS A 299 20.13 23.89 1.88
CA HIS A 299 18.73 23.70 1.48
C HIS A 299 18.01 22.44 1.97
N ILE A 300 18.61 21.65 2.88
CA ILE A 300 17.96 20.44 3.40
C ILE A 300 17.35 20.69 4.79
N ILE A 301 16.06 20.41 4.93
CA ILE A 301 15.33 20.40 6.19
C ILE A 301 15.54 19.04 6.85
N ILE A 302 16.22 19.01 8.01
CA ILE A 302 16.26 17.81 8.84
C ILE A 302 15.07 17.82 9.79
N LEU A 303 14.14 16.87 9.62
CA LEU A 303 13.00 16.70 10.53
C LEU A 303 13.27 15.64 11.59
N HIS A 304 12.98 16.03 12.84
CA HIS A 304 13.10 15.20 14.04
C HIS A 304 11.76 15.05 14.81
N THR A 305 10.64 15.36 14.16
CA THR A 305 9.28 15.29 14.74
C THR A 305 8.55 14.05 14.26
#